data_AF-A0A6N8TFK6-F1
#
_entry.id   AF-A0A6N8TFK6-F1
#
_cell.length_a   1.000
_cell.length_b   1.000
_cell.length_c   1.000
_cell.angle_alpha   90.00
_cell.angle_beta   90.00
_cell.angle_gamma   90.00
#
_symmetry.space_group_name_H-M   'P 1'
#
loop_
_entity.id
_entity.type
_entity.pdbx_description
1 polymer ?
#
loop_
_entity_poly.entity_id
_entity_poly.type
_entity_poly.pdbx_seq_one_letter_code
_entity_poly.pdbx_strand_id
1 'polypeptide(L)'
;MGMTRNIRVRTGLLGLLGGSLLLTGCMGPTYGTDKTAGEQLLDDLGNAVMIQPDNKAAKKIRYQPRGSLVVPNDRAALVSPQQSVASKDNPEWLENPEDMRERLREEADANTNNPGYRSPLVSQNSNAQQLGAASQTKAYREARRLQMGAYSDKRRYLSDPPVDYRRMPEEAQADLGEPEKQKERRRKKEAKAAKQGKSGWWPF
;
A
#
# COMPACT_ATOMS: atom_id res chain seq x y z
N MET A 1 -47.28 -59.54 -2.32
CA MET A 1 -47.49 -58.44 -3.30
C MET A 1 -46.55 -57.24 -3.06
N GLY A 2 -45.22 -57.45 -2.98
CA GLY A 2 -44.26 -56.35 -2.67
C GLY A 2 -43.31 -55.98 -3.81
N MET A 3 -42.85 -56.98 -4.59
CA MET A 3 -41.84 -56.76 -5.64
C MET A 3 -42.32 -55.86 -6.78
N THR A 4 -43.53 -56.07 -7.29
CA THR A 4 -44.04 -55.31 -8.45
C THR A 4 -44.29 -53.84 -8.13
N ARG A 5 -44.68 -53.50 -6.90
CA ARG A 5 -44.81 -52.12 -6.42
C ARG A 5 -43.45 -51.43 -6.33
N ASN A 6 -42.46 -52.12 -5.79
CA ASN A 6 -41.09 -51.59 -5.66
C ASN A 6 -40.44 -51.38 -7.03
N ILE A 7 -40.70 -52.25 -8.01
CA ILE A 7 -40.24 -52.07 -9.40
C ILE A 7 -40.89 -50.84 -10.03
N ARG A 8 -42.22 -50.67 -9.92
CA ARG A 8 -42.93 -49.51 -10.48
C ARG A 8 -42.49 -48.19 -9.84
N VAL A 9 -42.23 -48.18 -8.53
CA VAL A 9 -41.70 -46.99 -7.83
C VAL A 9 -40.28 -46.68 -8.29
N ARG A 10 -39.41 -47.69 -8.41
CA ARG A 10 -38.03 -47.52 -8.88
C ARG A 10 -37.97 -47.03 -10.34
N THR A 11 -38.81 -47.57 -11.22
CA THR A 11 -38.88 -47.12 -12.62
C THR A 11 -39.44 -45.71 -12.73
N GLY A 12 -40.42 -45.34 -11.91
CA GLY A 12 -40.93 -43.97 -11.82
C GLY A 12 -39.87 -42.98 -11.33
N LEU A 13 -39.09 -43.36 -10.31
CA LEU A 13 -38.02 -42.52 -9.74
C LEU A 13 -36.85 -42.33 -10.73
N LEU A 14 -36.46 -43.38 -11.45
CA LEU A 14 -35.47 -43.30 -12.53
C LEU A 14 -35.97 -42.44 -13.69
N GLY A 15 -37.25 -42.55 -14.07
CA GLY A 15 -37.85 -41.71 -15.10
C GLY A 15 -37.88 -40.22 -14.71
N LEU A 16 -38.17 -39.93 -13.43
CA LEU A 16 -38.21 -38.56 -12.91
C LEU A 16 -36.80 -37.94 -12.84
N LEU A 17 -35.81 -38.71 -12.36
CA LEU A 17 -34.39 -38.29 -12.37
C LEU A 17 -33.84 -38.10 -13.79
N GLY A 18 -34.15 -39.01 -14.72
CA GLY A 18 -33.74 -38.86 -16.12
C GLY A 18 -34.40 -37.66 -16.80
N GLY A 19 -35.69 -37.42 -16.53
CA GLY A 19 -36.43 -36.28 -17.07
C GLY A 19 -35.91 -34.94 -16.56
N SER A 20 -35.54 -34.84 -15.27
CA SER A 20 -35.04 -33.59 -14.70
C SER A 20 -33.65 -33.20 -15.25
N LEU A 21 -32.77 -34.17 -15.54
CA LEU A 21 -31.47 -33.89 -16.17
C LEU A 21 -31.60 -33.41 -17.61
N LEU A 22 -32.58 -33.90 -18.38
CA LEU A 22 -32.80 -33.47 -19.76
C LEU A 22 -33.33 -32.03 -19.82
N LEU A 23 -34.14 -31.62 -18.84
CA LEU A 23 -34.70 -30.26 -18.76
C LEU A 23 -33.67 -29.21 -18.31
N THR A 24 -32.65 -29.58 -17.53
CA THR A 24 -31.62 -28.63 -17.05
C THR A 24 -30.49 -28.35 -18.06
N GLY A 25 -30.36 -29.15 -19.12
CA GLY A 25 -29.29 -29.02 -20.12
C GLY A 25 -29.57 -28.07 -21.29
N CYS A 26 -30.76 -27.44 -21.38
CA CYS A 26 -31.24 -26.94 -22.68
C CYS A 26 -30.75 -25.54 -23.11
N MET A 27 -30.13 -24.70 -22.27
CA MET A 27 -29.54 -23.42 -22.70
C MET A 27 -28.44 -22.94 -21.75
N GLY A 28 -27.17 -23.22 -22.06
CA GLY A 28 -26.01 -22.68 -21.34
C GLY A 28 -25.15 -21.79 -22.24
N PRO A 29 -24.45 -20.78 -21.69
CA PRO A 29 -23.55 -19.94 -22.48
C PRO A 29 -22.44 -20.77 -23.14
N THR A 30 -22.11 -20.45 -24.39
CA THR A 30 -20.95 -21.01 -25.08
C THR A 30 -19.73 -20.15 -24.73
N TYR A 31 -18.91 -20.61 -23.79
CA TYR A 31 -17.72 -19.87 -23.32
C TYR A 31 -16.57 -19.93 -24.34
N GLY A 32 -16.82 -19.52 -25.58
CA GLY A 32 -15.81 -19.43 -26.64
C GLY A 32 -15.34 -20.78 -27.22
N THR A 33 -16.02 -21.88 -26.91
CA THR A 33 -15.66 -23.24 -27.36
C THR A 33 -16.65 -23.82 -28.37
N ASP A 34 -17.50 -22.98 -29.00
CA ASP A 34 -18.56 -23.34 -29.96
C ASP A 34 -19.61 -24.37 -29.47
N LYS A 35 -19.42 -24.96 -28.28
CA LYS A 35 -20.28 -25.95 -27.63
C LYS A 35 -20.93 -25.38 -26.39
N THR A 36 -22.14 -25.85 -26.08
CA THR A 36 -22.83 -25.48 -24.83
C THR A 36 -22.19 -26.18 -23.63
N ALA A 37 -22.36 -25.62 -22.43
CA ALA A 37 -21.79 -26.21 -21.21
C ALA A 37 -22.22 -27.67 -20.97
N GLY A 38 -23.47 -28.03 -21.32
CA GLY A 38 -23.97 -29.40 -21.23
C GLY A 38 -23.36 -30.34 -22.28
N GLU A 39 -23.17 -29.85 -23.49
CA GLU A 39 -22.53 -30.60 -24.58
C GLU A 39 -21.04 -30.84 -24.30
N GLN A 40 -20.35 -29.84 -23.75
CA GLN A 40 -18.96 -29.97 -23.30
C GLN A 40 -18.83 -31.02 -22.19
N LEU A 41 -19.73 -31.00 -21.19
CA LEU A 41 -19.71 -31.96 -20.09
C LEU A 41 -19.93 -33.41 -20.56
N LEU A 42 -20.87 -33.63 -21.48
CA LEU A 42 -21.12 -34.98 -22.05
C LEU A 42 -19.96 -35.47 -22.89
N ASP A 43 -19.33 -34.59 -23.67
CA ASP A 43 -18.11 -34.90 -24.43
C ASP A 43 -16.93 -35.23 -23.51
N ASP A 44 -16.75 -34.47 -22.42
CA ASP A 44 -15.68 -34.69 -21.44
C ASP A 44 -15.86 -36.01 -20.65
N LEU A 45 -17.10 -36.34 -20.24
CA LEU A 45 -17.42 -37.64 -19.62
C LEU A 45 -17.25 -38.80 -20.59
N GLY A 46 -17.63 -38.61 -21.86
CA GLY A 46 -17.41 -39.60 -22.92
C GLY A 46 -15.92 -39.84 -23.14
N ASN A 47 -15.11 -38.78 -23.21
CA ASN A 47 -13.67 -38.88 -23.40
C ASN A 47 -12.94 -39.42 -22.15
N ALA A 48 -13.43 -39.15 -20.94
CA ALA A 48 -12.84 -39.68 -19.71
C ALA A 48 -12.94 -41.21 -19.58
N VAL A 49 -13.94 -41.82 -20.23
CA VAL A 49 -14.15 -43.28 -20.26
C VAL A 49 -13.49 -43.92 -21.48
N MET A 50 -13.12 -43.14 -22.49
CA MET A 50 -12.49 -43.63 -23.71
C MET A 50 -10.95 -43.64 -23.57
N ILE A 51 -10.37 -44.84 -23.64
CA ILE A 51 -8.91 -45.08 -23.58
C ILE A 51 -8.14 -44.36 -24.70
N GLN A 52 -8.82 -44.05 -25.82
CA GLN A 52 -8.25 -43.28 -26.91
C GLN A 52 -9.28 -42.28 -27.46
N PRO A 53 -9.14 -40.98 -27.17
CA PRO A 53 -10.07 -39.97 -27.69
C PRO A 53 -9.92 -39.82 -29.22
N ASP A 54 -11.05 -39.62 -29.93
CA ASP A 54 -11.07 -39.38 -31.37
C ASP A 54 -10.63 -37.93 -31.68
N ASN A 55 -9.32 -37.70 -31.67
CA ASN A 55 -8.68 -36.40 -31.88
C ASN A 55 -8.74 -35.88 -33.34
N LYS A 56 -9.74 -36.26 -34.15
CA LYS A 56 -9.87 -35.81 -35.56
C LYS A 56 -9.93 -34.28 -35.70
N ALA A 57 -10.60 -33.59 -34.79
CA ALA A 57 -10.67 -32.13 -34.77
C ALA A 57 -9.30 -31.50 -34.44
N ALA A 58 -8.61 -32.02 -33.43
CA ALA A 58 -7.25 -31.57 -33.06
C ALA A 58 -6.22 -31.84 -34.17
N LYS A 59 -6.36 -32.94 -34.92
CA LYS A 59 -5.53 -33.26 -36.10
C LYS A 59 -5.75 -32.30 -37.28
N LYS A 60 -6.89 -31.61 -37.36
CA LYS A 60 -7.19 -30.63 -38.40
C LYS A 60 -6.64 -29.23 -38.09
N ILE A 61 -6.12 -29.02 -36.88
CA ILE A 61 -5.48 -27.77 -36.48
C ILE A 61 -4.16 -27.67 -37.25
N ARG A 62 -4.07 -26.67 -38.14
CA ARG A 62 -2.82 -26.33 -38.82
C ARG A 62 -1.86 -25.71 -37.82
N TYR A 63 -1.04 -26.54 -37.20
CA TYR A 63 0.09 -26.07 -36.41
C TYR A 63 1.11 -25.45 -37.37
N GLN A 64 1.26 -24.14 -37.31
CA GLN A 64 2.44 -23.51 -37.87
C GLN A 64 3.66 -24.02 -37.08
N PRO A 65 4.77 -24.35 -37.76
CA PRO A 65 5.97 -24.75 -37.06
C PRO A 65 6.36 -23.63 -36.09
N ARG A 66 6.52 -23.98 -34.82
CA ARG A 66 7.02 -23.03 -33.82
C ARG A 66 8.40 -22.57 -34.27
N GLY A 67 8.70 -21.29 -34.10
CA GLY A 67 10.04 -20.77 -34.33
C GLY A 67 11.08 -21.57 -33.53
N SER A 68 12.31 -21.66 -34.05
CA SER A 68 13.40 -22.34 -33.37
C SER A 68 13.61 -21.77 -31.96
N LEU A 69 13.89 -22.65 -31.00
CA LEU A 69 14.21 -22.23 -29.63
C LEU A 69 15.43 -21.29 -29.66
N VAL A 70 15.28 -20.09 -29.11
CA VAL A 70 16.38 -19.15 -28.95
C VAL A 70 17.28 -19.69 -27.84
N VAL A 71 18.36 -20.35 -28.24
CA VAL A 71 19.37 -20.88 -27.33
C VAL A 71 20.56 -19.93 -27.27
N PRO A 72 21.20 -19.77 -26.10
CA PRO A 72 22.47 -19.05 -25.99
C PRO A 72 23.54 -19.66 -26.90
N ASN A 73 24.43 -18.83 -27.46
CA ASN A 73 25.54 -19.27 -28.31
C ASN A 73 26.50 -20.20 -27.56
N ASP A 74 26.68 -19.99 -26.26
CA ASP A 74 27.54 -20.80 -25.42
C ASP A 74 26.69 -21.73 -24.54
N ARG A 75 26.73 -23.03 -24.84
CA ARG A 75 25.94 -24.05 -24.14
C ARG A 75 26.70 -24.69 -22.97
N ALA A 76 28.01 -24.44 -22.86
CA ALA A 76 28.85 -24.99 -21.81
C ALA A 76 28.89 -24.07 -20.57
N ALA A 77 28.80 -22.76 -20.79
CA ALA A 77 28.77 -21.76 -19.73
C ALA A 77 27.32 -21.45 -19.31
N LEU A 78 26.74 -22.32 -18.46
CA LEU A 78 25.48 -22.00 -17.80
C LEU A 78 25.70 -20.76 -16.92
N VAL A 79 24.85 -19.74 -17.09
CA VAL A 79 24.80 -18.62 -16.15
C VAL A 79 24.43 -19.18 -14.78
N SER A 80 25.16 -18.77 -13.74
CA SER A 80 24.87 -19.19 -12.37
C SER A 80 23.39 -18.94 -12.05
N PRO A 81 22.70 -19.90 -11.41
CA PRO A 81 21.29 -19.72 -11.07
C PRO A 81 21.10 -18.44 -10.26
N GLN A 82 19.99 -17.74 -10.52
CA GLN A 82 19.62 -16.56 -9.76
C GLN A 82 19.51 -16.94 -8.29
N GLN A 83 20.24 -16.22 -7.43
CA GLN A 83 20.21 -16.47 -5.99
C GLN A 83 18.81 -16.17 -5.46
N SER A 84 18.28 -17.08 -4.63
CA SER A 84 16.98 -16.88 -4.00
C SER A 84 17.05 -15.66 -3.07
N VAL A 85 16.13 -14.72 -3.29
CA VAL A 85 15.92 -13.59 -2.37
C VAL A 85 15.41 -14.04 -0.99
N ALA A 86 14.87 -15.26 -0.89
CA ALA A 86 14.43 -15.89 0.34
C ALA A 86 15.53 -16.82 0.90
N SER A 87 16.72 -16.27 1.14
CA SER A 87 17.83 -16.97 1.79
C SER A 87 18.12 -16.34 3.15
N LYS A 88 18.60 -17.14 4.12
CA LYS A 88 18.98 -16.68 5.47
C LYS A 88 20.10 -15.62 5.42
N ASP A 89 20.87 -15.61 4.34
CA ASP A 89 21.98 -14.69 4.11
C ASP A 89 21.53 -13.33 3.55
N ASN A 90 20.24 -13.15 3.22
CA ASN A 90 19.72 -11.88 2.73
C ASN A 90 19.35 -10.96 3.90
N PRO A 91 20.08 -9.84 4.11
CA PRO A 91 19.80 -8.91 5.21
C PRO A 91 18.46 -8.17 5.07
N GLU A 92 17.87 -8.15 3.86
CA GLU A 92 16.55 -7.56 3.60
C GLU A 92 15.40 -8.56 3.87
N TRP A 93 15.72 -9.84 4.12
CA TRP A 93 14.72 -10.85 4.44
C TRP A 93 14.34 -10.81 5.91
N LEU A 94 13.04 -10.90 6.20
CA LEU A 94 12.53 -10.81 7.57
C LEU A 94 13.04 -11.98 8.43
N GLU A 95 13.65 -11.65 9.56
CA GLU A 95 14.06 -12.61 10.59
C GLU A 95 12.82 -13.38 11.10
N ASN A 96 12.99 -14.67 11.38
CA ASN A 96 11.98 -15.45 12.09
C ASN A 96 11.83 -14.91 13.53
N PRO A 97 10.64 -15.03 14.14
CA PRO A 97 10.38 -14.43 15.45
C PRO A 97 11.27 -14.94 16.59
N GLU A 98 11.72 -16.19 16.54
CA GLU A 98 12.58 -16.76 17.58
C GLU A 98 14.04 -16.31 17.44
N ASP A 99 14.63 -16.30 16.22
CA ASP A 99 16.01 -15.79 16.04
C ASP A 99 16.07 -14.29 16.37
N MET A 100 15.02 -13.52 16.03
CA MET A 100 14.91 -12.12 16.44
C MET A 100 14.92 -11.97 17.96
N ARG A 101 14.22 -12.83 18.71
CA ARG A 101 14.20 -12.79 20.17
C ARG A 101 15.55 -13.14 20.78
N GLU A 102 16.23 -14.15 20.24
CA GLU A 102 17.56 -14.56 20.68
C GLU A 102 18.56 -13.42 20.46
N ARG A 103 18.59 -12.85 19.25
CA ARG A 103 19.41 -11.67 18.94
C ARG A 103 19.15 -10.50 19.90
N LEU A 104 17.89 -10.21 20.20
CA LEU A 104 17.53 -9.11 21.11
C LEU A 104 17.92 -9.39 22.56
N ARG A 105 17.93 -10.65 23.00
CA ARG A 105 18.45 -11.05 24.32
C ARG A 105 19.96 -10.87 24.36
N GLU A 106 20.68 -11.36 23.37
CA GLU A 106 22.13 -11.19 23.26
C GLU A 106 22.52 -9.70 23.20
N GLU A 107 21.78 -8.89 22.43
CA GLU A 107 21.98 -7.45 22.35
C GLU A 107 21.75 -6.77 23.71
N ALA A 108 20.73 -7.19 24.46
CA ALA A 108 20.47 -6.68 25.81
C ALA A 108 21.57 -7.10 26.80
N ASP A 109 22.01 -8.36 26.77
CA ASP A 109 23.06 -8.89 27.64
C ASP A 109 24.39 -8.16 27.37
N ALA A 110 24.76 -7.96 26.11
CA ALA A 110 25.95 -7.21 25.71
C ALA A 110 25.90 -5.74 26.15
N ASN A 111 24.70 -5.13 26.22
CA ASN A 111 24.51 -3.74 26.60
C ASN A 111 24.09 -3.53 28.07
N THR A 112 24.19 -4.56 28.92
CA THR A 112 23.78 -4.52 30.34
C THR A 112 24.31 -3.30 31.10
N ASN A 113 25.55 -2.89 30.84
CA ASN A 113 26.22 -1.79 31.54
C ASN A 113 26.23 -0.46 30.76
N ASN A 114 25.48 -0.35 29.66
CA ASN A 114 25.44 0.85 28.84
C ASN A 114 24.23 1.75 29.22
N PRO A 115 24.44 2.86 29.96
CA PRO A 115 23.34 3.73 30.40
C PRO A 115 22.65 4.47 29.24
N GLY A 116 23.27 4.54 28.06
CA GLY A 116 22.71 5.15 26.86
C GLY A 116 21.98 4.17 25.95
N TYR A 117 22.02 2.87 26.23
CA TYR A 117 21.41 1.86 25.37
C TYR A 117 19.88 1.93 25.41
N ARG A 118 19.26 1.75 24.24
CA ARG A 118 17.82 1.77 24.00
C ARG A 118 17.49 0.59 23.12
N SER A 119 16.76 -0.39 23.65
CA SER A 119 16.40 -1.55 22.84
C SER A 119 15.47 -1.15 21.69
N PRO A 120 15.60 -1.77 20.52
CA PRO A 120 14.74 -1.49 19.37
C PRO A 120 13.26 -1.83 19.66
N LEU A 121 12.99 -2.77 20.57
CA LEU A 121 11.64 -3.09 21.06
C LEU A 121 10.92 -1.90 21.69
N VAL A 122 11.65 -1.05 22.42
CA VAL A 122 11.09 0.18 23.00
C VAL A 122 10.84 1.22 21.92
N SER A 123 11.73 1.31 20.92
CA SER A 123 11.59 2.27 19.82
C SER A 123 10.43 1.96 18.87
N GLN A 124 10.05 0.69 18.70
CA GLN A 124 8.97 0.32 17.78
C GLN A 124 7.57 0.67 18.30
N ASN A 125 7.35 0.49 19.61
CA ASN A 125 6.03 0.72 20.21
C ASN A 125 5.86 2.10 20.84
N SER A 126 6.92 2.90 20.93
CA SER A 126 6.84 4.24 21.47
C SER A 126 6.92 5.29 20.35
N ASN A 127 5.81 5.98 20.11
CA ASN A 127 5.83 7.33 19.52
C ASN A 127 6.59 8.34 20.41
N ALA A 128 7.14 7.89 21.54
CA ALA A 128 7.94 8.65 22.47
C ALA A 128 9.43 8.58 22.10
N GLN A 129 9.78 8.85 20.84
CA GLN A 129 11.12 9.41 20.61
C GLN A 129 11.20 10.68 21.48
N GLN A 130 12.06 10.67 22.50
CA GLN A 130 12.44 11.88 23.23
C GLN A 130 13.23 12.76 22.25
N LEU A 131 12.50 13.43 21.36
CA LEU A 131 13.01 14.48 20.51
C LEU A 131 13.65 15.51 21.44
N GLY A 132 14.89 15.92 21.17
CA GLY A 132 15.52 17.01 21.93
C GLY A 132 14.64 18.26 21.95
N ALA A 133 14.76 19.10 22.98
CA ALA A 133 13.91 20.30 23.12
C ALA A 133 13.90 21.19 21.87
N ALA A 134 15.02 21.26 21.14
CA ALA A 134 15.14 21.97 19.88
C ALA A 134 14.28 21.36 18.75
N SER A 135 14.29 20.03 18.60
CA SER A 135 13.47 19.35 17.59
C SER A 135 11.99 19.38 17.94
N GLN A 136 11.63 19.27 19.23
CA GLN A 136 10.25 19.47 19.69
C GLN A 136 9.74 20.87 19.37
N THR A 137 10.56 21.90 19.66
CA THR A 137 10.21 23.29 19.37
C THR A 137 10.05 23.53 17.88
N LYS A 138 10.92 22.94 17.04
CA LYS A 138 10.82 23.03 15.59
C LYS A 138 9.54 22.36 15.08
N ALA A 139 9.25 21.14 15.54
CA ALA A 139 8.04 20.40 15.18
C ALA A 139 6.77 21.15 15.61
N TYR A 140 6.75 21.71 16.82
CA TYR A 140 5.64 22.53 17.31
C TYR A 140 5.42 23.79 16.45
N ARG A 141 6.49 24.52 16.13
CA ARG A 141 6.41 25.71 15.25
C ARG A 141 5.90 25.34 13.86
N GLU A 142 6.36 24.23 13.31
CA GLU A 142 5.89 23.73 12.02
C GLU A 142 4.41 23.35 12.07
N ALA A 143 3.99 22.56 13.07
CA ALA A 143 2.59 22.20 13.29
C ALA A 143 1.69 23.44 13.47
N ARG A 144 2.16 24.45 14.20
CA ARG A 144 1.44 25.72 14.37
C ARG A 144 1.31 26.50 13.05
N ARG A 145 2.36 26.55 12.23
CA ARG A 145 2.30 27.15 10.88
C ARG A 145 1.31 26.42 9.98
N LEU A 146 1.26 25.10 10.05
CA LEU A 146 0.29 24.27 9.33
C LEU A 146 -1.15 24.55 9.80
N GLN A 147 -1.38 24.60 11.11
CA GLN A 147 -2.69 24.93 11.67
C GLN A 147 -3.18 26.32 11.23
N MET A 148 -2.28 27.31 11.18
CA MET A 148 -2.61 28.67 10.75
C MET A 148 -2.74 28.81 9.21
N GLY A 149 -2.58 27.73 8.43
CA GLY A 149 -2.65 27.81 6.97
C GLY A 149 -1.48 28.57 6.32
N ALA A 150 -0.45 28.92 7.10
CA ALA A 150 0.63 29.84 6.73
C ALA A 150 1.77 29.15 5.97
N TYR A 151 1.41 28.29 5.01
CA TYR A 151 2.32 27.63 4.08
C TYR A 151 2.06 28.14 2.67
N SER A 152 3.08 28.75 2.06
CA SER A 152 3.02 29.46 0.78
C SER A 152 3.38 28.59 -0.43
N ASP A 153 4.04 27.45 -0.20
CA ASP A 153 4.81 26.81 -1.28
C ASP A 153 4.03 25.71 -2.00
N LYS A 154 3.06 25.08 -1.33
CA LYS A 154 2.27 23.98 -1.91
C LYS A 154 0.93 23.78 -1.24
N ARG A 155 -0.04 23.27 -2.01
CA ARG A 155 -1.32 22.76 -1.50
C ARG A 155 -1.08 21.44 -0.77
N ARG A 156 -1.51 21.34 0.50
CA ARG A 156 -1.31 20.14 1.33
C ARG A 156 -2.57 19.30 1.45
N TYR A 157 -3.74 19.93 1.58
CA TYR A 157 -5.02 19.25 1.66
C TYR A 157 -5.89 19.52 0.43
N LEU A 158 -6.91 18.69 0.21
CA LEU A 158 -7.86 18.91 -0.87
C LEU A 158 -8.85 20.05 -0.55
N SER A 159 -9.10 20.32 0.73
CA SER A 159 -9.94 21.43 1.20
C SER A 159 -9.25 22.80 1.12
N ASP A 160 -7.95 22.82 0.83
CA ASP A 160 -7.16 24.04 0.74
C ASP A 160 -7.39 24.78 -0.58
N PRO A 161 -7.65 26.12 -0.56
CA PRO A 161 -7.69 26.91 -1.78
C PRO A 161 -6.38 26.84 -2.57
N PRO A 162 -6.42 26.93 -3.91
CA PRO A 162 -5.23 26.96 -4.77
C PRO A 162 -4.21 28.01 -4.33
N VAL A 163 -2.92 27.73 -4.60
CA VAL A 163 -1.79 28.57 -4.15
C VAL A 163 -1.92 30.00 -4.68
N ASP A 164 -2.43 30.18 -5.90
CA ASP A 164 -2.58 31.49 -6.53
C ASP A 164 -3.49 32.45 -5.74
N TYR A 165 -4.51 31.93 -5.06
CA TYR A 165 -5.42 32.75 -4.23
C TYR A 165 -4.85 33.07 -2.83
N ARG A 166 -3.77 32.41 -2.43
CA ARG A 166 -3.10 32.63 -1.13
C ARG A 166 -1.91 33.57 -1.22
N ARG A 167 -1.37 33.75 -2.42
CA ARG A 167 -0.24 34.66 -2.64
C ARG A 167 -0.69 36.07 -2.31
N MET A 168 0.06 36.74 -1.44
CA MET A 168 -0.10 38.18 -1.28
C MET A 168 0.29 38.85 -2.60
N PRO A 169 -0.35 39.96 -2.99
CA PRO A 169 0.10 40.73 -4.15
C PRO A 169 1.56 41.13 -3.93
N GLU A 170 2.35 41.12 -5.00
CA GLU A 170 3.82 41.34 -4.95
C GLU A 170 4.18 42.66 -4.24
N GLU A 171 3.34 43.68 -4.41
CA GLU A 171 3.44 44.97 -3.73
C GLU A 171 3.31 44.87 -2.20
N ALA A 172 2.41 44.02 -1.70
CA ALA A 172 2.22 43.80 -0.26
C ALA A 172 3.29 42.89 0.35
N GLN A 173 3.95 42.06 -0.47
CA GLN A 173 5.05 41.21 -0.01
C GLN A 173 6.36 41.99 0.17
N ALA A 174 6.53 43.08 -0.59
CA ALA A 174 7.65 44.01 -0.47
C ALA A 174 7.48 45.03 0.68
N ASP A 175 6.23 45.34 1.07
CA ASP A 175 5.96 46.25 2.20
C ASP A 175 6.05 45.52 3.55
N LEU A 176 7.28 45.37 4.03
CA LEU A 176 7.58 44.80 5.35
C LEU A 176 7.27 45.78 6.51
N GLY A 177 6.77 46.98 6.20
CA GLY A 177 6.55 48.05 7.16
C GLY A 177 7.83 48.53 7.88
N GLU A 178 7.64 49.39 8.88
CA GLU A 178 8.77 49.82 9.72
C GLU A 178 9.23 48.69 10.65
N PRO A 179 10.54 48.37 10.71
CA PRO A 179 11.04 47.31 11.57
C PRO A 179 10.78 47.66 13.05
N GLU A 180 10.45 46.66 13.86
CA GLU A 180 10.11 46.84 15.29
C GLU A 180 11.16 47.61 16.08
N LYS A 181 12.44 47.46 15.72
CA LYS A 181 13.54 48.23 16.32
C LYS A 181 13.40 49.76 16.10
N GLN A 182 12.89 50.19 14.96
CA GLN A 182 12.64 51.61 14.69
C GLN A 182 11.42 52.12 15.48
N LYS A 183 10.34 51.34 15.54
CA LYS A 183 9.16 51.65 16.37
C LYS A 183 9.51 51.71 17.86
N GLU A 184 10.33 50.80 18.36
CA GLU A 184 10.81 50.79 19.74
C GLU A 184 11.67 52.04 20.04
N ARG A 185 12.56 52.41 19.12
CA ARG A 185 13.35 53.66 19.23
C ARG A 185 12.44 54.89 19.25
N ARG A 186 11.39 54.94 18.42
CA ARG A 186 10.41 56.02 18.41
C ARG A 186 9.63 56.10 19.72
N ARG A 187 9.07 54.98 20.20
CA ARG A 187 8.39 54.89 21.51
C ARG A 187 9.29 55.35 22.66
N LYS A 188 10.57 54.95 22.67
CA LYS A 188 11.55 55.39 23.68
C LYS A 188 11.85 56.88 23.60
N LYS A 189 11.92 57.47 22.40
CA LYS A 189 12.11 58.91 22.20
C LYS A 189 10.89 59.70 22.66
N GLU A 190 9.69 59.28 22.27
CA GLU A 190 8.42 59.90 22.68
C GLU A 190 8.23 59.83 24.20
N ALA A 191 8.54 58.69 24.83
CA ALA A 191 8.49 58.55 26.28
C ALA A 191 9.51 59.45 27.01
N LYS A 192 10.67 59.73 26.41
CA LYS A 192 11.65 60.68 26.96
C LYS A 192 11.19 62.13 26.77
N ALA A 193 10.66 62.49 25.60
CA ALA A 193 10.14 63.82 25.31
C ALA A 193 8.94 64.17 26.21
N ALA A 194 8.02 63.22 26.41
CA ALA A 194 6.89 63.39 27.34
C ALA A 194 7.31 63.57 28.80
N LYS A 195 8.45 62.98 29.21
CA LYS A 195 9.04 63.18 30.54
C LYS A 195 9.73 64.55 30.67
N GLN A 196 10.35 65.06 29.61
CA GLN A 196 10.98 66.39 29.60
C GLN A 196 9.94 67.53 29.56
N GLY A 197 8.81 67.36 28.86
CA GLY A 197 7.73 68.36 28.79
C GLY A 197 6.93 68.53 30.09
N LYS A 198 7.10 67.65 31.08
CA LYS A 198 6.42 67.73 32.40
C LYS A 198 7.32 68.24 33.53
N SER A 199 8.59 68.55 33.29
CA SER A 199 9.55 68.90 34.35
C SER A 199 9.82 70.40 34.52
N GLY A 200 9.00 71.29 33.97
CA GLY A 200 9.25 72.73 34.06
C GLY A 200 7.99 73.56 33.97
N TRP A 201 7.33 73.77 35.12
CA TRP A 201 6.76 75.04 35.58
C TRP A 201 5.91 74.79 36.83
N TRP A 202 6.54 74.89 38.01
CA TRP A 202 5.86 75.18 39.27
C TRP A 202 6.58 76.38 39.88
N PRO A 203 5.97 77.59 39.88
CA PRO A 203 6.51 78.74 40.58
C PRO A 203 5.68 79.03 41.84
N PHE A 204 5.84 78.24 42.91
CA PHE A 204 5.60 78.62 44.30
C PHE A 204 6.02 77.52 45.26
#